data_AF-A0A971RX85-F1
#
_entry.id   AF-A0A971RX85-F1
#
_cell.length_a   1.000
_cell.length_b   1.000
_cell.length_c   1.000
_cell.angle_alpha   90.00
_cell.angle_beta   90.00
_cell.angle_gamma   90.00
#
_symmetry.space_group_name_H-M   'P 1'
#
loop_
_entity.id
_entity.type
_entity.pdbx_description
1 polymer ?
#
loop_
_entity_poly.entity_id
_entity_poly.type
_entity_poly.pdbx_seq_one_letter_code
_entity_poly.pdbx_strand_id
1 'polypeptide(L)' 'MKIGFSKDGLKLNQKDFNPLNIPLPIKGIGIESDIPAKQPDAAEILSVFQRPNIRKANRLQGIEILKSMLEKVR' A
#
# COMPACT_ATOMS: atom_id res chain seq x y z
N MET A 1 0.32 17.19 8.18
CA MET A 1 0.14 16.29 7.02
C MET A 1 -1.34 15.93 6.95
N LYS A 2 -2.04 16.23 5.84
CA LYS A 2 -3.45 15.86 5.66
C LYS A 2 -3.51 14.58 4.84
N ILE A 3 -4.22 13.57 5.34
CA ILE A 3 -4.38 12.26 4.69
C ILE A 3 -5.85 12.16 4.25
N GLY A 4 -6.09 11.75 3.00
CA GLY A 4 -7.44 11.52 2.48
C GLY A 4 -7.47 10.35 1.50
N PHE A 5 -8.64 9.75 1.31
CA PHE A 5 -8.86 8.67 0.35
C PHE A 5 -9.80 9.16 -0.76
N SER A 6 -9.45 8.85 -2.00
CA SER A 6 -10.25 9.14 -3.20
C SER A 6 -10.46 7.85 -4.00
N LYS A 7 -11.27 7.92 -5.07
CA LYS A 7 -11.44 6.77 -6.00
C LYS A 7 -10.11 6.31 -6.61
N ASP A 8 -9.19 7.25 -6.79
CA ASP A 8 -7.87 7.01 -7.39
C ASP A 8 -6.81 6.62 -6.34
N GLY A 9 -7.21 6.44 -5.08
CA GLY A 9 -6.34 5.98 -3.99
C GLY A 9 -6.05 7.04 -2.92
N LEU A 10 -4.95 6.81 -2.19
CA LEU A 10 -4.49 7.63 -1.08
C LEU A 10 -3.96 8.97 -1.57
N LYS A 11 -4.37 10.07 -0.93
CA LYS A 11 -3.85 11.42 -1.17
C LYS A 11 -3.17 11.96 0.08
N LEU A 12 -1.99 12.55 -0.10
CA LEU A 12 -1.25 13.28 0.93
C LEU A 12 -1.20 14.77 0.55
N ASN A 13 -1.71 15.63 1.42
CA ASN A 13 -1.80 17.08 1.18
C ASN A 13 -2.43 17.43 -0.19
N GLN A 14 -3.50 16.70 -0.55
CA GLN A 14 -4.23 16.83 -1.82
C GLN A 14 -3.49 16.39 -3.09
N LYS A 15 -2.21 15.98 -2.98
CA LYS A 15 -1.47 15.29 -4.05
C LYS A 15 -1.69 13.79 -3.98
N ASP A 16 -1.59 13.10 -5.11
CA ASP A 16 -1.64 11.63 -5.14
C ASP A 16 -0.42 11.06 -4.42
N PHE A 17 -0.64 9.97 -3.68
CA PHE A 17 0.44 9.30 -2.97
C PHE A 17 1.41 8.63 -3.97
N ASN A 18 2.66 9.05 -3.93
CA ASN A 18 3.76 8.34 -4.55
C ASN A 18 4.69 7.83 -3.44
N PRO A 19 4.96 6.51 -3.36
CA PRO A 19 5.82 5.94 -2.32
C PRO A 19 7.27 6.46 -2.36
N LEU A 20 7.71 7.01 -3.49
CA LEU A 20 9.03 7.65 -3.62
C LEU A 20 9.04 9.10 -3.12
N ASN A 21 7.89 9.68 -2.82
CA ASN A 21 7.80 11.04 -2.29
C ASN A 21 8.09 11.01 -0.79
N ILE A 22 9.33 11.32 -0.42
CA ILE A 22 9.80 11.31 0.96
C ILE A 22 10.19 12.74 1.36
N PRO A 23 9.57 13.32 2.41
CA PRO A 23 10.05 14.56 3.00
C PRO A 23 11.39 14.31 3.71
N LEU A 24 12.43 15.07 3.40
CA LEU A 24 13.72 14.94 4.08
C LEU A 24 13.71 15.69 5.42
N PRO A 25 14.61 15.34 6.37
CA PRO A 25 14.70 16.00 7.68
C PRO A 25 15.07 17.49 7.62
N ILE A 26 15.59 17.94 6.48
CA ILE A 26 15.96 19.33 6.23
C ILE A 26 14.67 20.09 5.85
N LYS A 27 14.31 21.09 6.65
CA LYS A 27 13.10 21.91 6.44
C LYS A 27 13.06 22.47 5.02
N GLY A 28 12.11 21.99 4.23
CA GLY A 28 11.82 22.50 2.88
C GLY A 28 12.37 21.67 1.72
N ILE A 29 13.15 20.61 1.97
CA ILE A 29 13.67 19.72 0.92
C ILE A 29 12.90 18.40 0.96
N GLY A 30 12.34 18.00 -0.17
CA GLY A 30 11.65 16.72 -0.35
C GLY A 30 12.05 16.09 -1.67
N ILE A 31 11.98 14.77 -1.74
CA ILE A 31 12.06 14.05 -3.00
C ILE A 31 10.64 14.02 -3.57
N GLU A 32 10.45 14.52 -4.79
CA GLU A 32 9.22 14.33 -5.55
C GLU A 32 9.55 13.52 -6.81
N SER A 33 8.73 12.51 -7.10
CA SER A 33 8.84 11.67 -8.28
C SER A 33 7.59 11.83 -9.13
N ASP A 34 7.80 12.16 -10.40
CA ASP A 34 6.75 12.23 -11.42
C ASP A 34 6.52 10.88 -12.10
N ILE A 35 7.25 9.83 -11.70
CA ILE A 35 7.06 8.48 -12.23
C ILE A 35 5.72 7.96 -11.70
N PRO A 36 4.77 7.62 -12.59
CA PRO A 36 3.49 7.10 -12.16
C PRO A 36 3.69 5.78 -11.43
N ALA A 37 3.31 5.75 -10.14
CA ALA A 37 3.31 4.53 -9.36
C ALA A 37 2.18 3.62 -9.86
N LYS A 38 2.53 2.45 -10.41
CA LYS A 38 1.53 1.43 -10.75
C LYS A 38 0.91 0.94 -9.45
N GLN A 39 -0.35 1.28 -9.21
CA GLN A 39 -1.06 0.77 -8.04
C GLN A 39 -1.41 -0.71 -8.29
N PRO A 40 -1.19 -1.58 -7.31
CA PRO A 40 -1.64 -2.97 -7.41
C PRO A 40 -3.17 -3.03 -7.36
N ASP A 41 -3.76 -4.03 -8.01
CA ASP A 41 -5.21 -4.22 -7.99
C ASP A 41 -5.67 -4.63 -6.58
N ALA A 42 -6.51 -3.79 -5.97
CA ALA A 42 -7.05 -4.04 -4.64
C ALA A 42 -7.87 -5.34 -4.60
N ALA A 43 -8.62 -5.67 -5.65
CA ALA A 43 -9.40 -6.90 -5.70
C ALA A 43 -8.48 -8.14 -5.67
N GLU A 44 -7.38 -8.08 -6.42
CA GLU A 44 -6.38 -9.13 -6.46
C GLU A 44 -5.66 -9.30 -5.10
N ILE A 45 -5.26 -8.21 -4.45
CA ILE A 45 -4.67 -8.25 -3.10
C ILE A 45 -5.65 -8.86 -2.09
N LEU A 46 -6.90 -8.41 -2.11
CA LEU A 46 -7.91 -8.84 -1.14
C LEU A 46 -8.32 -10.30 -1.35
N SER A 47 -8.13 -10.86 -2.55
CA SER A 47 -8.42 -12.27 -2.84
C SER A 47 -7.62 -13.22 -1.95
N VAL A 48 -6.44 -12.80 -1.48
CA VAL A 48 -5.60 -13.57 -0.54
C VAL A 48 -6.31 -13.87 0.76
N PHE A 49 -7.20 -12.97 1.19
CA PHE A 49 -7.92 -13.09 2.45
C PHE A 49 -9.21 -13.91 2.36
N GLN A 50 -9.61 -14.34 1.17
CA GLN A 50 -10.82 -15.14 0.96
C GLN A 50 -10.65 -16.63 1.35
N ARG A 51 -9.51 -16.98 1.96
CA ARG A 51 -9.26 -18.35 2.44
C ARG A 51 -10.17 -18.68 3.63
N PRO A 52 -10.67 -19.93 3.70
CA PRO A 52 -11.48 -20.36 4.84
C PRO A 52 -10.68 -20.23 6.15
N ASN A 53 -11.38 -19.88 7.24
CA ASN A 53 -10.82 -19.79 8.60
C ASN A 53 -9.70 -18.75 8.82
N ILE A 54 -9.63 -17.67 8.05
CA ILE A 54 -8.57 -16.67 8.22
C ILE A 54 -8.50 -16.05 9.63
N ARG A 55 -9.64 -15.92 10.31
CA ARG A 55 -9.74 -15.42 11.69
C ARG A 55 -9.17 -16.40 12.74
N LYS A 56 -8.93 -17.65 12.36
CA LYS A 56 -8.35 -18.71 13.20
C LYS A 56 -6.94 -19.11 12.75
N ALA A 57 -6.35 -18.37 11.80
CA ALA A 57 -5.01 -18.66 11.32
C ALA A 57 -4.00 -18.55 12.47
N ASN A 58 -3.14 -19.57 12.61
CA ASN A 58 -2.02 -19.49 13.53
C ASN A 58 -0.92 -18.56 12.97
N ARG A 59 0.10 -18.26 13.78
CA ARG A 59 1.17 -17.31 13.40
C ARG A 59 1.87 -17.67 12.09
N LEU A 60 2.18 -18.95 11.86
CA LEU A 60 2.86 -19.40 10.64
C LEU A 60 1.97 -19.23 9.41
N GLN A 61 0.70 -19.62 9.53
CA GLN A 61 -0.31 -19.42 8.48
C GLN A 61 -0.50 -17.92 8.19
N GLY A 62 -0.53 -17.07 9.21
CA GLY A 62 -0.60 -15.62 9.06
C GLY A 62 0.58 -15.06 8.27
N ILE A 63 1.81 -15.52 8.56
CA ILE A 63 3.01 -15.12 7.81
C ILE A 63 2.90 -15.56 6.34
N GLU A 64 2.44 -16.77 6.07
CA GLU A 64 2.29 -17.28 4.71
C GLU A 64 1.23 -16.52 3.91
N ILE A 65 0.10 -16.19 4.54
CA ILE A 65 -0.94 -15.34 3.94
C ILE A 65 -0.35 -13.98 3.56
N LEU A 66 0.38 -13.32 4.47
CA LEU A 66 1.02 -12.03 4.18
C LEU A 66 2.08 -12.12 3.09
N LYS A 67 2.85 -13.21 3.02
CA LYS A 67 3.79 -13.44 1.90
C LYS A 67 3.05 -13.51 0.56
N SER A 68 1.96 -14.26 0.49
CA SER A 68 1.17 -14.36 -0.74
C SER A 68 0.49 -13.04 -1.13
N MET A 69 0.20 -12.17 -0.15
CA MET A 69 -0.25 -10.79 -0.42
C MET A 69 0.86 -9.97 -1.10
N LEU A 70 2.09 -10.04 -0.62
CA LEU A 70 3.23 -9.31 -1.20
C LEU A 70 3.58 -9.79 -2.62
N GLU A 71 3.36 -11.07 -2.93
CA GLU A 71 3.57 -11.60 -4.28
C GLU A 71 2.59 -10.99 -5.28
N LYS A 72 1.36 -10.68 -4.87
CA LYS A 72 0.32 -10.05 -5.70
C LYS A 72 0.44 -8.52 -5.82
N VAL A 73 1.35 -7.92 -5.07
CA VAL A 73 1.67 -6.49 -5.16
C VAL A 73 2.69 -6.20 -6.28
N ARG A 74 3.43 -7.22 -6.72
CA ARG A 74 4.42 -7.14 -7.82
C ARG A 74 3.74 -7.12 -9.18
#